data_AF-V4C4W8-F1
#
_entry.id   AF-V4C4W8-F1
#
_cell.length_a   1.000
_cell.length_b   1.000
_cell.length_c   1.000
_cell.angle_alpha   90.00
_cell.angle_beta   90.00
_cell.angle_gamma   90.00
#
_symmetry.space_group_name_H-M   'P 1'
#
loop_
_entity.id
_entity.type
_entity.pdbx_description
1 polymer ?
#
loop_
_entity_poly.entity_id
_entity_poly.type
_entity_poly.pdbx_seq_one_letter_code
_entity_poly.pdbx_strand_id
1 'polypeptide(L)'
;MMKLFVILALLAGQSLADIYLHNPRGSNDRLNEKSAQRANANRLFDSQNNNRGGYNVGDVTSAPHGKDASKQYKMAYFQSEADAETILTVEWYNQHGCGGNEDDNPQKQNCRLVLQYMCQPEGTTEDVLRNGVVTNTQDYNRPPNSNYNLANRNSRKNNNVKADRGLQESWDWYEECFVRERNKGLFTADQNLRGNNGLGYSSAIYTR
;
A
#
# COMPACT_ATOMS: atom_id res chain seq x y z
N MET A 1 -42.65 0.87 -2.35
CA MET A 1 -41.51 0.18 -1.70
C MET A 1 -40.42 -0.25 -2.69
N MET A 2 -40.72 -0.94 -3.79
CA MET A 2 -39.69 -1.44 -4.73
C MET A 2 -38.81 -0.35 -5.36
N LYS A 3 -39.37 0.82 -5.69
CA LYS A 3 -38.62 1.97 -6.24
C LYS A 3 -37.57 2.52 -5.26
N LEU A 4 -37.84 2.49 -3.95
CA LEU A 4 -36.90 2.98 -2.92
C LEU A 4 -35.73 2.00 -2.73
N PHE A 5 -35.99 0.70 -2.83
CA PHE A 5 -34.97 -0.35 -2.78
C PHE A 5 -34.01 -0.29 -3.97
N VAL A 6 -34.53 -0.03 -5.18
CA VAL A 6 -33.70 0.14 -6.39
C VAL A 6 -32.80 1.37 -6.30
N ILE A 7 -33.32 2.49 -5.76
CA ILE A 7 -32.52 3.70 -5.54
C ILE A 7 -31.42 3.47 -4.50
N LEU A 8 -31.71 2.77 -3.39
CA LEU A 8 -30.69 2.41 -2.40
C LEU A 8 -29.63 1.45 -2.96
N ALA A 9 -30.02 0.51 -3.81
CA ALA A 9 -29.10 -0.44 -4.43
C ALA A 9 -28.17 0.24 -5.46
N LEU A 10 -28.66 1.25 -6.19
CA LEU A 10 -27.85 2.04 -7.14
C LEU A 10 -26.86 2.97 -6.43
N LEU A 11 -27.17 3.44 -5.21
CA LEU A 11 -26.28 4.26 -4.39
C LEU A 11 -25.19 3.45 -3.67
N ALA A 12 -25.26 2.11 -3.69
CA ALA A 12 -24.28 1.22 -3.06
C ALA A 12 -23.16 0.77 -4.01
N GLY A 13 -23.07 1.33 -5.22
CA GLY A 13 -22.01 1.04 -6.18
C GLY A 13 -20.67 1.63 -5.72
N GLN A 14 -19.95 0.91 -4.85
CA GLN A 14 -18.53 1.18 -4.62
C GLN A 14 -17.79 0.91 -5.93
N SER A 15 -17.28 1.96 -6.59
CA SER A 15 -16.41 1.78 -7.75
C SER A 15 -15.02 1.40 -7.26
N LEU A 16 -14.73 0.11 -7.19
CA LEU A 16 -13.36 -0.37 -7.06
C LEU A 16 -12.67 -0.14 -8.41
N ALA A 17 -11.75 0.83 -8.46
CA ALA A 17 -11.00 1.14 -9.65
C ALA A 17 -9.60 0.55 -9.56
N ASP A 18 -9.33 -0.41 -10.42
CA ASP A 18 -8.05 -1.09 -10.48
C ASP A 18 -7.01 -0.28 -11.26
N ILE A 19 -5.81 -0.16 -10.69
CA ILE A 19 -4.63 0.43 -11.33
C ILE A 19 -3.53 -0.62 -11.42
N TYR A 20 -2.96 -0.80 -12.60
CA TYR A 20 -1.91 -1.77 -12.87
C TYR A 20 -0.65 -1.03 -13.35
N LEU A 21 0.36 -0.94 -12.50
CA LEU A 21 1.63 -0.29 -12.83
C LEU A 21 2.52 -1.26 -13.63
N HIS A 22 2.86 -0.89 -14.85
CA HIS A 22 3.63 -1.70 -15.80
C HIS A 22 5.12 -1.37 -15.79
N ASN A 23 5.48 -0.09 -15.66
CA ASN A 23 6.86 0.34 -15.51
C ASN A 23 7.00 1.47 -14.47
N PRO A 24 7.83 1.32 -13.43
CA PRO A 24 8.34 0.06 -12.89
C PRO A 24 7.21 -0.93 -12.60
N ARG A 25 7.49 -2.24 -12.56
CA ARG A 25 6.44 -3.24 -12.33
C ARG A 25 5.85 -3.09 -10.93
N GLY A 26 4.54 -2.85 -10.81
CA GLY A 26 3.84 -2.78 -9.53
C GLY A 26 3.47 -4.16 -8.99
N SER A 27 3.64 -4.38 -7.69
CA SER A 27 3.38 -5.69 -7.08
C SER A 27 1.90 -5.97 -6.81
N ASN A 28 1.11 -4.96 -6.41
CA ASN A 28 -0.25 -5.14 -5.90
C ASN A 28 -0.30 -6.21 -4.79
N ASP A 29 0.58 -6.04 -3.78
CA ASP A 29 0.81 -6.96 -2.66
C ASP A 29 1.32 -8.36 -3.02
N ARG A 30 1.57 -8.65 -4.29
CA ARG A 30 2.18 -9.92 -4.69
C ARG A 30 3.62 -10.03 -4.22
N LEU A 31 4.07 -11.26 -4.12
CA LEU A 31 5.45 -11.62 -3.83
C LEU A 31 5.90 -12.79 -4.71
N ASN A 32 5.46 -14.01 -4.40
CA ASN A 32 5.94 -15.24 -5.01
C ASN A 32 4.82 -16.28 -5.18
N GLU A 33 3.57 -15.82 -5.22
CA GLU A 33 2.41 -16.68 -5.39
C GLU A 33 2.49 -17.45 -6.71
N LYS A 34 2.24 -18.77 -6.64
CA LYS A 34 2.13 -19.65 -7.81
C LYS A 34 0.77 -19.53 -8.51
N SER A 35 -0.21 -18.95 -7.83
CA SER A 35 -1.56 -18.70 -8.35
C SER A 35 -1.66 -17.38 -9.10
N ALA A 36 -2.71 -17.24 -9.91
CA ALA A 36 -3.04 -15.97 -10.53
C ALA A 36 -3.47 -14.91 -9.51
N GLN A 37 -3.95 -15.32 -8.33
CA GLN A 37 -4.38 -14.44 -7.24
C GLN A 37 -3.25 -14.19 -6.24
N ARG A 38 -3.14 -12.96 -5.73
CA ARG A 38 -2.33 -12.64 -4.54
C ARG A 38 -2.85 -13.40 -3.32
N ALA A 39 -1.96 -13.73 -2.39
CA ALA A 39 -2.32 -14.49 -1.19
C ALA A 39 -2.87 -13.59 -0.07
N ASN A 40 -2.44 -12.33 -0.04
CA ASN A 40 -2.82 -11.37 0.99
C ASN A 40 -3.01 -9.98 0.36
N ALA A 41 -4.21 -9.42 0.48
CA ALA A 41 -4.56 -8.11 -0.06
C ALA A 41 -4.10 -6.92 0.78
N ASN A 42 -3.54 -7.19 1.96
CA ASN A 42 -3.04 -6.20 2.91
C ASN A 42 -1.58 -6.51 3.28
N ARG A 43 -0.79 -7.04 2.33
CA ARG A 43 0.59 -7.48 2.63
C ARG A 43 1.50 -6.30 2.98
N LEU A 44 1.42 -5.24 2.17
CA LEU A 44 2.21 -4.01 2.30
C LEU A 44 1.30 -2.80 2.54
N PHE A 45 0.16 -2.75 1.86
CA PHE A 45 -0.87 -1.72 1.97
C PHE A 45 -2.24 -2.33 1.68
N ASP A 46 -3.34 -1.65 2.01
CA ASP A 46 -4.66 -2.08 1.55
C ASP A 46 -4.81 -1.70 0.08
N SER A 47 -4.67 -2.67 -0.83
CA SER A 47 -4.61 -2.35 -2.25
C SER A 47 -5.93 -1.95 -2.86
N GLN A 48 -7.06 -2.44 -2.31
CA GLN A 48 -8.42 -2.33 -2.89
C GLN A 48 -8.53 -2.70 -4.39
N ASN A 49 -7.48 -3.27 -4.97
CA ASN A 49 -7.33 -3.59 -6.38
C ASN A 49 -7.66 -5.06 -6.59
N ASN A 50 -7.97 -5.48 -7.80
CA ASN A 50 -8.25 -6.87 -8.13
C ASN A 50 -7.10 -7.82 -7.73
N ASN A 51 -7.48 -8.94 -7.11
CA ASN A 51 -6.57 -9.98 -6.64
C ASN A 51 -5.63 -10.54 -7.70
N ARG A 52 -5.97 -10.40 -9.00
CA ARG A 52 -5.18 -10.91 -10.11
C ARG A 52 -4.17 -9.91 -10.69
N GLY A 53 -4.17 -8.67 -10.21
CA GLY A 53 -3.26 -7.63 -10.66
C GLY A 53 -1.86 -7.71 -10.07
N GLY A 54 -0.91 -7.08 -10.76
CA GLY A 54 0.47 -6.89 -10.31
C GLY A 54 1.43 -8.04 -10.64
N TYR A 55 2.70 -7.80 -10.36
CA TYR A 55 3.81 -8.69 -10.68
C TYR A 55 4.45 -9.26 -9.42
N ASN A 56 4.77 -10.56 -9.45
CA ASN A 56 5.64 -11.17 -8.45
C ASN A 56 7.06 -10.57 -8.53
N VAL A 57 7.80 -10.65 -7.42
CA VAL A 57 9.25 -10.46 -7.47
C VAL A 57 9.86 -11.61 -8.28
N GLY A 58 10.75 -11.28 -9.21
CA GLY A 58 11.42 -12.28 -10.04
C GLY A 58 12.42 -13.10 -9.22
N ASP A 59 12.70 -14.31 -9.67
CA ASP A 59 13.82 -15.11 -9.18
C ASP A 59 15.10 -14.74 -9.94
N VAL A 60 16.25 -14.69 -9.26
CA VAL A 60 17.55 -14.44 -9.94
C VAL A 60 18.02 -15.63 -10.79
N THR A 61 17.48 -16.82 -10.54
CA THR A 61 17.77 -18.05 -11.28
C THR A 61 16.47 -18.73 -11.71
N SER A 62 16.58 -19.88 -12.40
CA SER A 62 15.42 -20.73 -12.68
C SER A 62 14.82 -21.43 -11.45
N ALA A 63 15.54 -21.44 -10.31
CA ALA A 63 15.03 -21.98 -9.06
C ALA A 63 14.31 -20.89 -8.25
N PRO A 64 13.18 -21.21 -7.59
CA PRO A 64 12.45 -20.25 -6.77
C PRO A 64 13.30 -19.76 -5.60
N HIS A 65 13.26 -18.45 -5.32
CA HIS A 65 13.98 -17.83 -4.20
C HIS A 65 13.54 -18.36 -2.84
N GLY A 66 12.32 -18.88 -2.73
CA GLY A 66 11.79 -19.46 -1.50
C GLY A 66 11.86 -18.47 -0.34
N LYS A 67 12.62 -18.80 0.70
CA LYS A 67 12.81 -17.95 1.90
C LYS A 67 14.12 -17.13 1.87
N ASP A 68 14.80 -17.09 0.74
CA ASP A 68 16.11 -16.45 0.60
C ASP A 68 15.98 -15.15 -0.22
N ALA A 69 16.02 -14.01 0.47
CA ALA A 69 15.91 -12.70 -0.17
C ALA A 69 17.06 -12.40 -1.14
N SER A 70 18.23 -13.02 -0.95
CA SER A 70 19.38 -12.82 -1.87
C SER A 70 19.12 -13.41 -3.26
N LYS A 71 18.14 -14.31 -3.37
CA LYS A 71 17.71 -14.93 -4.63
C LYS A 71 16.55 -14.20 -5.30
N GLN A 72 16.11 -13.07 -4.75
CA GLN A 72 15.11 -12.20 -5.38
C GLN A 72 15.79 -11.24 -6.36
N TYR A 73 15.21 -11.09 -7.53
CA TYR A 73 15.67 -10.16 -8.54
C TYR A 73 15.39 -8.71 -8.10
N LYS A 74 16.47 -7.94 -7.88
CA LYS A 74 16.39 -6.50 -7.63
C LYS A 74 16.32 -5.78 -8.98
N MET A 75 15.23 -5.04 -9.20
CA MET A 75 15.09 -4.19 -10.37
C MET A 75 16.10 -3.05 -10.27
N ALA A 76 16.99 -2.95 -11.26
CA ALA A 76 18.02 -1.94 -11.33
C ALA A 76 17.86 -1.13 -12.63
N TYR A 77 18.10 0.16 -12.53
CA TYR A 77 18.06 1.10 -13.65
C TYR A 77 19.42 1.76 -13.80
N PHE A 78 19.82 2.02 -15.04
CA PHE A 78 20.99 2.84 -15.31
C PHE A 78 20.60 4.30 -15.17
N GLN A 79 21.44 5.06 -14.48
CA GLN A 79 21.34 6.51 -14.44
C GLN A 79 22.27 7.12 -15.49
N SER A 80 21.93 8.32 -15.93
CA SER A 80 22.77 9.15 -16.79
C SER A 80 24.08 9.56 -16.08
N GLU A 81 25.02 10.13 -16.83
CA GLU A 81 26.25 10.71 -16.29
C GLU A 81 25.96 11.90 -15.35
N ALA A 82 26.97 12.34 -14.58
CA ALA A 82 26.79 13.32 -13.50
C ALA A 82 26.12 14.64 -13.94
N ASP A 83 26.36 15.07 -15.18
CA ASP A 83 25.84 16.32 -15.73
C ASP A 83 24.63 16.13 -16.67
N ALA A 84 24.00 14.95 -16.64
CA ALA A 84 22.86 14.61 -17.50
C ALA A 84 21.65 14.15 -16.68
N GLU A 85 20.45 14.51 -17.15
CA GLU A 85 19.20 14.11 -16.52
C GLU A 85 18.96 12.60 -16.69
N THR A 86 18.54 11.95 -15.61
CA THR A 86 18.04 10.57 -15.65
C THR A 86 16.53 10.58 -15.75
N ILE A 87 15.97 9.96 -16.80
CA ILE A 87 14.54 9.90 -17.03
C ILE A 87 14.06 8.46 -16.89
N LEU A 88 13.06 8.24 -16.04
CA LEU A 88 12.37 6.97 -15.90
C LEU A 88 10.91 7.14 -16.30
N THR A 89 10.52 6.51 -17.41
CA THR A 89 9.13 6.48 -17.85
C THR A 89 8.28 5.68 -16.88
N VAL A 90 7.20 6.28 -16.38
CA VAL A 90 6.22 5.59 -15.54
C VAL A 90 4.99 5.25 -16.37
N GLU A 91 4.59 3.98 -16.36
CA GLU A 91 3.48 3.48 -17.17
C GLU A 91 2.51 2.67 -16.30
N TRP A 92 1.22 2.94 -16.44
CA TRP A 92 0.15 2.19 -15.80
C TRP A 92 -1.06 2.08 -16.71
N TYR A 93 -1.91 1.11 -16.40
CA TYR A 93 -3.26 1.01 -16.93
C TYR A 93 -4.28 1.30 -15.82
N ASN A 94 -5.35 2.02 -16.16
CA ASN A 94 -6.50 2.23 -15.28
C ASN A 94 -7.70 1.52 -15.90
N GLN A 95 -8.32 0.60 -15.14
CA GLN A 95 -9.50 -0.13 -15.62
C GLN A 95 -10.68 0.81 -15.88
N HIS A 96 -10.80 1.87 -15.08
CA HIS A 96 -11.82 2.88 -15.26
C HIS A 96 -11.21 4.13 -15.91
N GLY A 97 -11.97 4.72 -16.83
CA GLY A 97 -11.52 5.89 -17.57
C GLY A 97 -11.27 7.07 -16.64
N CYS A 98 -10.17 7.78 -16.88
CA CYS A 98 -9.95 9.13 -16.39
C CYS A 98 -10.32 10.09 -17.51
N GLY A 99 -11.63 10.36 -17.62
CA GLY A 99 -12.21 11.20 -18.66
C GLY A 99 -11.97 12.69 -18.40
N GLY A 100 -12.45 13.52 -19.32
CA GLY A 100 -12.36 14.97 -19.20
C GLY A 100 -13.20 15.52 -18.04
N ASN A 101 -12.94 16.79 -17.69
CA ASN A 101 -13.61 17.48 -16.58
C ASN A 101 -14.82 18.32 -17.05
N GLU A 102 -15.19 18.24 -18.34
CA GLU A 102 -16.23 19.08 -18.92
C GLU A 102 -17.64 18.62 -18.46
N ASP A 103 -18.49 19.58 -18.08
CA ASP A 103 -19.83 19.32 -17.53
C ASP A 103 -20.82 18.70 -18.52
N ASP A 104 -20.57 18.86 -19.82
CA ASP A 104 -21.41 18.36 -20.92
C ASP A 104 -20.94 17.01 -21.47
N ASN A 105 -19.83 16.48 -20.95
CA ASN A 105 -19.23 15.25 -21.46
C ASN A 105 -19.87 14.02 -20.79
N PRO A 106 -20.55 13.12 -21.54
CA PRO A 106 -21.13 11.90 -20.98
C PRO A 106 -20.08 10.90 -20.48
N GLN A 107 -18.80 11.12 -20.79
CA GLN A 107 -17.65 10.39 -20.27
C GLN A 107 -16.92 11.11 -19.12
N LYS A 108 -17.53 12.14 -18.50
CA LYS A 108 -16.93 12.87 -17.38
C LYS A 108 -16.59 11.92 -16.23
N GLN A 109 -15.30 11.75 -15.95
CA GLN A 109 -14.78 10.92 -14.87
C GLN A 109 -13.55 11.61 -14.27
N ASN A 110 -13.77 12.37 -13.20
CA ASN A 110 -12.69 13.07 -12.52
C ASN A 110 -11.76 12.05 -11.84
N CYS A 111 -10.51 12.00 -12.27
CA CYS A 111 -9.49 11.19 -11.63
C CYS A 111 -8.45 12.05 -10.91
N ARG A 112 -8.00 11.56 -9.76
CA ARG A 112 -6.78 12.04 -9.13
C ARG A 112 -5.80 10.89 -8.98
N LEU A 113 -4.72 10.94 -9.75
CA LEU A 113 -3.62 10.00 -9.65
C LEU A 113 -2.54 10.62 -8.76
N VAL A 114 -2.19 9.94 -7.68
CA VAL A 114 -1.15 10.36 -6.75
C VAL A 114 -0.04 9.32 -6.81
N LEU A 115 1.13 9.73 -7.30
CA LEU A 115 2.34 8.92 -7.24
C LEU A 115 3.14 9.34 -6.01
N GLN A 116 3.31 8.40 -5.07
CA GLN A 116 4.18 8.57 -3.92
C GLN A 116 5.36 7.63 -4.06
N TYR A 117 6.56 8.14 -3.85
CA TYR A 117 7.79 7.36 -3.84
C TYR A 117 8.63 7.74 -2.63
N MET A 118 9.54 6.84 -2.26
CA MET A 118 10.53 7.10 -1.23
C MET A 118 11.83 6.37 -1.56
N CYS A 119 12.92 6.94 -1.07
CA CYS A 119 14.25 6.34 -1.17
C CYS A 119 14.78 6.12 0.24
N GLN A 120 15.50 5.03 0.42
CA GLN A 120 16.23 4.76 1.65
C GLN A 120 17.62 4.22 1.26
N PRO A 121 18.70 4.64 1.94
CA PRO A 121 19.99 3.97 1.83
C PRO A 121 19.85 2.48 2.18
N GLU A 122 20.70 1.62 1.61
CA GLU A 122 20.79 0.25 2.10
C GLU A 122 21.19 0.28 3.59
N GLY A 123 20.38 -0.37 4.42
CA GLY A 123 20.60 -0.45 5.86
C GLY A 123 21.00 -1.85 6.30
N THR A 124 21.60 -1.93 7.48
CA THR A 124 21.96 -3.19 8.15
C THR A 124 20.90 -3.64 9.15
N THR A 125 19.85 -2.85 9.36
CA THR A 125 18.77 -3.15 10.31
C THR A 125 17.59 -3.83 9.61
N GLU A 126 16.73 -4.47 10.40
CA GLU A 126 15.48 -5.05 9.88
C GLU A 126 14.39 -4.00 9.61
N ASP A 127 14.64 -2.70 9.80
CA ASP A 127 13.63 -1.64 9.63
C ASP A 127 13.91 -0.82 8.36
N VAL A 128 14.23 -1.53 7.28
CA VAL A 128 14.53 -0.96 5.96
C VAL A 128 13.64 -1.52 4.87
N LEU A 129 13.43 -0.74 3.81
CA LEU A 129 12.62 -1.09 2.65
C LEU A 129 13.03 -2.45 2.08
N ARG A 130 12.06 -3.35 1.92
CA ARG A 130 12.29 -4.70 1.39
C ARG A 130 11.01 -5.36 0.90
N ASN A 131 11.16 -6.33 0.02
CA ASN A 131 10.06 -7.16 -0.43
C ASN A 131 9.60 -8.18 0.62
N GLY A 132 10.49 -8.62 1.52
CA GLY A 132 10.24 -9.80 2.36
C GLY A 132 10.28 -11.09 1.55
N VAL A 133 10.11 -12.24 2.21
CA VAL A 133 10.16 -13.58 1.60
C VAL A 133 8.90 -14.41 1.86
N VAL A 134 7.92 -13.83 2.55
CA VAL A 134 6.58 -14.42 2.71
C VAL A 134 5.47 -13.41 2.46
N THR A 135 4.24 -13.91 2.30
CA THR A 135 3.05 -13.13 1.96
C THR A 135 2.30 -12.55 3.16
N ASN A 136 2.77 -12.79 4.38
CA ASN A 136 2.21 -12.21 5.59
C ASN A 136 2.53 -10.71 5.70
N THR A 137 1.65 -9.97 6.36
CA THR A 137 1.84 -8.56 6.76
C THR A 137 2.83 -8.47 7.92
N GLN A 138 3.46 -7.29 8.10
CA GLN A 138 4.19 -6.99 9.34
C GLN A 138 3.26 -7.08 10.55
N ASP A 139 3.82 -7.43 11.70
CA ASP A 139 3.07 -7.40 12.93
C ASP A 139 2.87 -5.94 13.37
N TYR A 140 1.71 -5.63 13.94
CA TYR A 140 1.49 -4.35 14.57
C TYR A 140 0.63 -4.48 15.81
N ASN A 141 1.26 -4.26 16.96
CA ASN A 141 0.58 -4.15 18.23
C ASN A 141 0.30 -2.69 18.56
N ARG A 142 -0.98 -2.34 18.60
CA ARG A 142 -1.46 -0.99 18.91
C ARG A 142 -1.03 -0.56 20.33
N PRO A 143 -0.59 0.70 20.53
CA PRO A 143 -0.16 1.16 21.84
C PRO A 143 -1.31 1.21 22.86
N PRO A 144 -1.01 1.02 24.16
CA PRO A 144 -1.96 1.27 25.24
C PRO A 144 -2.11 2.78 25.49
N ASN A 145 -3.34 3.23 25.80
CA ASN A 145 -3.65 4.65 26.03
C ASN A 145 -2.85 5.26 27.20
N SER A 146 -2.57 4.48 28.24
CA SER A 146 -1.96 4.97 29.49
C SER A 146 -0.44 4.93 29.55
N ASN A 147 0.26 4.33 28.57
CA ASN A 147 1.67 3.92 28.73
C ASN A 147 2.55 4.13 27.48
N TYR A 148 2.35 5.24 26.78
CA TYR A 148 3.18 5.61 25.63
C TYR A 148 4.51 6.26 26.08
N ASN A 149 5.53 5.43 26.34
CA ASN A 149 6.89 5.88 26.62
C ASN A 149 7.90 5.24 25.64
N LEU A 150 9.12 5.78 25.60
CA LEU A 150 10.16 5.34 24.66
C LEU A 150 10.54 3.87 24.81
N ALA A 151 10.63 3.35 26.04
CA ALA A 151 10.98 1.95 26.29
C ALA A 151 9.91 0.98 25.74
N ASN A 152 8.63 1.26 26.01
CA ASN A 152 7.51 0.48 25.49
C ASN A 152 7.42 0.57 23.96
N ARG A 153 7.68 1.76 23.39
CA ARG A 153 7.72 1.97 21.94
C ARG A 153 8.80 1.10 21.30
N ASN A 154 10.02 1.12 21.84
CA ASN A 154 11.14 0.33 21.32
C ASN A 154 10.88 -1.19 21.46
N SER A 155 10.29 -1.62 22.58
CA SER A 155 9.87 -3.01 22.76
C SER A 155 8.86 -3.45 21.70
N ARG A 156 7.84 -2.62 21.41
CA ARG A 156 6.89 -2.90 20.33
C ARG A 156 7.59 -2.96 18.98
N LYS A 157 8.44 -1.99 18.64
CA LYS A 157 9.21 -1.99 17.38
C LYS A 157 9.97 -3.30 17.19
N ASN A 158 10.75 -3.71 18.19
CA ASN A 158 11.56 -4.93 18.14
C ASN A 158 10.70 -6.20 17.99
N ASN A 159 9.50 -6.21 18.58
CA ASN A 159 8.58 -7.33 18.46
C ASN A 159 7.80 -7.33 17.13
N ASN A 160 7.51 -6.16 16.58
CA ASN A 160 6.64 -5.98 15.41
C ASN A 160 7.40 -6.14 14.09
N VAL A 161 8.63 -5.61 14.02
CA VAL A 161 9.44 -5.66 12.80
C VAL A 161 9.95 -7.09 12.59
N LYS A 162 9.56 -7.69 11.46
CA LYS A 162 10.00 -9.03 11.05
C LYS A 162 10.82 -8.96 9.77
N ALA A 163 12.07 -9.41 9.78
CA ALA A 163 12.95 -9.40 8.62
C ALA A 163 12.38 -10.11 7.37
N ASP A 164 11.60 -11.18 7.57
CA ASP A 164 11.06 -12.01 6.49
C ASP A 164 9.75 -11.47 5.88
N ARG A 165 9.20 -10.38 6.42
CA ARG A 165 8.01 -9.68 5.92
C ARG A 165 8.40 -8.47 5.08
N GLY A 166 7.53 -8.07 4.16
CA GLY A 166 7.74 -6.88 3.35
C GLY A 166 7.61 -5.59 4.17
N LEU A 167 8.29 -4.53 3.72
CA LEU A 167 8.27 -3.24 4.39
C LEU A 167 8.38 -2.12 3.35
N GLN A 168 7.36 -1.26 3.28
CA GLN A 168 7.30 -0.08 2.38
C GLN A 168 7.55 1.24 3.09
N GLU A 169 7.59 1.26 4.42
CA GLU A 169 7.92 2.42 5.26
C GLU A 169 8.48 1.89 6.58
N SER A 170 9.32 2.65 7.28
CA SER A 170 9.80 2.19 8.58
C SER A 170 8.66 2.04 9.58
N TRP A 171 8.85 1.16 10.57
CA TRP A 171 7.87 0.95 11.63
C TRP A 171 7.53 2.25 12.37
N ASP A 172 8.51 3.15 12.50
CA ASP A 172 8.33 4.44 13.14
C ASP A 172 7.30 5.31 12.41
N TRP A 173 7.34 5.35 11.07
CA TRP A 173 6.36 6.07 10.26
C TRP A 173 4.96 5.47 10.41
N TYR A 174 4.87 4.14 10.43
CA TYR A 174 3.61 3.44 10.63
C TYR A 174 3.01 3.77 12.02
N GLU A 175 3.80 3.67 13.08
CA GLU A 175 3.40 4.00 14.45
C GLU A 175 2.91 5.45 14.54
N GLU A 176 3.67 6.41 13.97
CA GLU A 176 3.31 7.82 13.97
C GLU A 176 2.00 8.11 13.24
N CYS A 177 1.76 7.46 12.10
CA CYS A 177 0.51 7.62 11.38
C CYS A 177 -0.68 7.04 12.16
N PHE A 178 -0.48 5.94 12.88
CA PHE A 178 -1.53 5.32 13.70
C PHE A 178 -1.88 6.18 14.94
N VAL A 179 -0.87 6.71 15.64
CA VAL A 179 -1.07 7.54 16.84
C VAL A 179 -1.34 9.02 16.54
N ARG A 180 -1.33 9.42 15.27
CA ARG A 180 -1.73 10.79 14.91
C ARG A 180 -3.25 10.88 14.89
N GLU A 181 -3.80 11.85 15.61
CA GLU A 181 -5.21 12.19 15.47
C GLU A 181 -5.48 12.69 14.06
N ARG A 182 -6.54 12.17 13.42
CA ARG A 182 -6.93 12.59 12.08
C ARG A 182 -7.31 14.07 12.03
N ASN A 183 -7.12 14.68 10.87
CA ASN A 183 -7.77 15.96 10.59
C ASN A 183 -9.28 15.74 10.43
N LYS A 184 -10.07 16.24 11.38
CA LYS A 184 -11.54 16.10 11.42
C LYS A 184 -12.25 16.91 10.34
N GLY A 185 -11.57 17.84 9.67
CA GLY A 185 -12.12 18.65 8.57
C GLY A 185 -12.14 17.96 7.20
N LEU A 186 -11.58 16.75 7.08
CA LEU A 186 -11.61 15.98 5.83
C LEU A 186 -12.96 15.26 5.67
N PHE A 187 -13.51 15.32 4.45
CA PHE A 187 -14.70 14.57 4.05
C PHE A 187 -14.44 13.07 4.19
N THR A 188 -15.38 12.35 4.80
CA THR A 188 -15.22 10.92 5.16
C THR A 188 -16.11 10.00 4.34
N ALA A 189 -16.78 10.55 3.32
CA ALA A 189 -17.67 9.83 2.40
C ALA A 189 -18.52 8.80 3.15
N ASP A 190 -18.56 7.59 2.65
CA ASP A 190 -19.33 6.45 3.15
C ASP A 190 -18.48 5.55 4.07
N GLN A 191 -17.29 6.02 4.49
CA GLN A 191 -16.47 5.28 5.43
C GLN A 191 -17.02 5.40 6.85
N ASN A 192 -17.47 4.28 7.41
CA ASN A 192 -17.85 4.19 8.81
C ASN A 192 -16.61 4.29 9.70
N LEU A 193 -16.24 5.52 10.07
CA LEU A 193 -15.12 5.77 10.95
C LEU A 193 -15.37 5.06 12.29
N ARG A 194 -14.58 4.02 12.58
CA ARG A 194 -14.57 3.41 13.90
C ARG A 194 -14.26 4.51 14.91
N GLY A 195 -15.23 4.81 15.76
CA GLY A 195 -15.07 5.74 16.85
C GLY A 195 -13.94 5.21 17.72
N ASN A 196 -12.88 6.00 17.87
CA ASN A 196 -11.73 5.69 18.71
C ASN A 196 -10.83 4.56 18.16
N ASN A 197 -9.61 4.92 17.75
CA ASN A 197 -8.51 3.98 17.50
C ASN A 197 -8.08 3.25 18.78
N GLY A 198 -8.81 3.41 19.90
CA GLY A 198 -8.70 3.05 21.33
C GLY A 198 -7.75 3.91 22.20
N LEU A 199 -7.20 4.99 21.63
CA LEU A 199 -6.36 5.98 22.33
C LEU A 199 -7.16 7.23 22.74
N GLY A 200 -8.48 7.19 22.58
CA GLY A 200 -9.39 8.30 22.84
C GLY A 200 -9.72 9.16 21.61
N TYR A 201 -9.12 8.89 20.44
CA TYR A 201 -9.33 9.66 19.21
C TYR A 201 -9.33 8.75 17.97
N SER A 202 -9.79 9.25 16.82
CA SER A 202 -9.68 8.51 15.54
C SER A 202 -8.31 8.77 14.90
N SER A 203 -7.60 7.72 14.53
CA SER A 203 -6.30 7.77 13.86
C SER A 203 -6.40 8.38 12.46
N ALA A 204 -5.28 8.93 11.98
CA ALA A 204 -5.14 9.41 10.60
C ALA A 204 -5.24 8.30 9.53
N ILE A 205 -5.21 7.02 9.93
CA ILE A 205 -5.37 5.87 9.05
C ILE A 205 -6.76 5.25 9.23
N TYR A 206 -7.45 4.99 8.10
CA TYR A 206 -8.51 3.98 7.95
C TYR A 206 -8.16 2.93 6.86
N THR A 207 -7.03 3.08 6.18
CA THR A 207 -6.72 2.42 4.89
C THR A 207 -5.56 1.42 4.94
N ARG A 208 -5.24 0.80 6.08
CA ARG A 208 -4.24 -0.28 6.17
C ARG A 208 -4.59 -1.31 7.22
#